data_AF-A0A7J5CCZ2-F1
#
_entry.id   AF-A0A7J5CCZ2-F1
#
_cell.length_a   1.000
_cell.length_b   1.000
_cell.length_c   1.000
_cell.angle_alpha   90.00
_cell.angle_beta   90.00
_cell.angle_gamma   90.00
#
_symmetry.space_group_name_H-M   'P 1'
#
loop_
_entity.id
_entity.type
_entity.pdbx_description
1 polymer ?
#
loop_
_entity_poly.entity_id
_entity_poly.type
_entity_poly.pdbx_seq_one_letter_code
_entity_poly.pdbx_strand_id
1 'polypeptide(L)'
;MRGYEEIHVDERLRELAGQLHGPARLKADLLTEARHALEDAVEAYREGGLPVAEAERRAVADFGSPAQLAPGYQAELAAGALRGLALRALAVAAVLMVGGDLTWRGASWSDGPRPPEAYLLLSASVNGIWAVVAGLALVGLLLNLLAARYATPRLPRLARAVGFGLTGGLAVGAGAGVALFGWSVHLWDAALTWPPMIIGAVLVSAAWFALARAARYWLLSARGLRVAG
;
A
#
# COMPACT_ATOMS: atom_id res chain seq x y z
N MET A 1 36.50 -19.73 10.11
CA MET A 1 35.98 -20.26 8.82
C MET A 1 34.51 -19.89 8.60
N ARG A 2 33.66 -19.82 9.63
CA ARG A 2 32.27 -19.25 9.56
C ARG A 2 32.13 -17.91 8.82
N GLY A 3 33.14 -17.05 8.87
CA GLY A 3 33.08 -15.72 8.24
C GLY A 3 33.10 -15.73 6.70
N TYR A 4 33.63 -16.76 6.02
CA TYR A 4 33.57 -16.85 4.55
C TYR A 4 32.23 -17.42 4.06
N GLU A 5 31.57 -18.13 4.94
CA GLU A 5 30.33 -18.88 4.73
C GLU A 5 29.12 -17.93 4.76
N GLU A 6 29.05 -17.09 5.81
CA GLU A 6 28.12 -15.96 5.89
C GLU A 6 28.26 -14.98 4.69
N ILE A 7 29.46 -14.82 4.14
CA ILE A 7 29.72 -13.90 3.02
C ILE A 7 28.96 -14.31 1.75
N HIS A 8 28.81 -15.61 1.44
CA HIS A 8 28.13 -16.04 0.21
C HIS A 8 26.60 -15.89 0.30
N VAL A 9 26.01 -16.22 1.44
CA VAL A 9 24.57 -16.01 1.69
C VAL A 9 24.25 -14.52 1.71
N ASP A 10 25.06 -13.72 2.43
CA ASP A 10 24.86 -12.28 2.53
C ASP A 10 25.05 -11.56 1.19
N GLU A 11 26.02 -11.99 0.38
CA GLU A 11 26.22 -11.45 -0.97
C GLU A 11 25.02 -11.74 -1.87
N ARG A 12 24.53 -12.98 -1.88
CA ARG A 12 23.34 -13.36 -2.66
C ARG A 12 22.10 -12.54 -2.24
N LEU A 13 21.87 -12.39 -0.94
CA LEU A 13 20.74 -11.61 -0.43
C LEU A 13 20.91 -10.11 -0.71
N ARG A 14 22.14 -9.58 -0.68
CA ARG A 14 22.45 -8.18 -1.01
C ARG A 14 22.19 -7.88 -2.49
N GLU A 15 22.58 -8.78 -3.39
CA GLU A 15 22.28 -8.66 -4.81
C GLU A 15 20.77 -8.71 -5.09
N LEU A 16 20.05 -9.65 -4.47
CA LEU A 16 18.59 -9.72 -4.56
C LEU A 16 17.96 -8.43 -4.02
N ALA A 17 18.40 -7.96 -2.85
CA ALA A 17 17.94 -6.71 -2.28
C ALA A 17 18.17 -5.53 -3.24
N GLY A 18 19.29 -5.47 -3.95
CA GLY A 18 19.57 -4.43 -4.95
C GLY A 18 18.54 -4.34 -6.07
N GLN A 19 17.87 -5.44 -6.39
CA GLN A 19 16.88 -5.53 -7.48
C GLN A 19 15.43 -5.26 -7.03
N LEU A 20 15.16 -5.33 -5.73
CA LEU A 20 13.81 -5.18 -5.17
C LEU A 20 13.44 -3.73 -4.84
N HIS A 21 12.24 -3.35 -5.28
CA HIS A 21 11.67 -2.00 -5.11
C HIS A 21 10.40 -2.05 -4.27
N GLY A 22 10.35 -1.30 -3.17
CA GLY A 22 9.16 -1.28 -2.34
C GLY A 22 9.38 -0.71 -0.93
N PRO A 23 8.39 -0.87 -0.05
CA PRO A 23 8.50 -0.45 1.34
C PRO A 23 9.64 -1.19 2.08
N ALA A 24 10.52 -0.43 2.73
CA ALA A 24 11.72 -0.96 3.38
C ALA A 24 11.42 -2.07 4.41
N ARG A 25 10.34 -1.94 5.18
CA ARG A 25 9.94 -2.96 6.16
C ARG A 25 9.56 -4.28 5.50
N LEU A 26 8.63 -4.25 4.54
CA LEU A 26 8.21 -5.46 3.81
C LEU A 26 9.38 -6.12 3.06
N LYS A 27 10.29 -5.30 2.51
CA LYS A 27 11.51 -5.81 1.87
C LYS A 27 12.44 -6.50 2.87
N ALA A 28 12.63 -5.91 4.06
CA ALA A 28 13.45 -6.51 5.11
C ALA A 28 12.83 -7.82 5.62
N ASP A 29 11.51 -7.88 5.79
CA ASP A 29 10.80 -9.08 6.21
C ASP A 29 11.01 -10.22 5.19
N LEU A 30 10.79 -9.96 3.89
CA LEU A 30 11.01 -10.96 2.83
C LEU A 30 12.48 -11.42 2.73
N LEU A 31 13.44 -10.52 2.92
CA LEU A 31 14.86 -10.89 2.91
C LEU A 31 15.25 -11.69 4.15
N THR A 32 14.54 -11.50 5.27
CA THR A 32 14.72 -12.31 6.48
C THR A 32 14.18 -13.72 6.27
N GLU A 33 12.99 -13.85 5.67
CA GLU A 33 12.44 -15.16 5.29
C GLU A 33 13.33 -15.90 4.28
N ALA A 34 13.86 -15.18 3.28
CA ALA A 34 14.81 -15.72 2.31
C ALA A 34 16.10 -16.24 2.98
N ARG A 35 16.60 -15.50 3.98
CA ARG A 35 17.77 -15.91 4.76
C ARG A 35 17.49 -17.22 5.50
N HIS A 36 16.39 -17.29 6.24
CA HIS A 36 16.05 -18.50 6.99
C HIS A 36 15.87 -19.70 6.04
N ALA A 37 15.19 -19.52 4.90
CA ALA A 37 15.03 -20.60 3.91
C ALA A 37 16.38 -21.09 3.34
N LEU A 38 17.35 -20.20 3.14
CA LEU A 38 18.71 -20.55 2.74
C LEU A 38 19.45 -21.30 3.86
N GLU A 39 19.38 -20.81 5.10
CA GLU A 39 20.00 -21.43 6.27
C GLU A 39 19.44 -22.85 6.50
N ASP A 40 18.12 -23.03 6.39
CA ASP A 40 17.44 -24.33 6.45
C ASP A 40 17.93 -25.28 5.34
N ALA A 41 18.13 -24.77 4.12
CA ALA A 41 18.65 -25.57 3.00
C ALA A 41 20.12 -25.98 3.23
N VAL A 42 20.94 -25.09 3.79
CA VAL A 42 22.33 -25.40 4.17
C VAL A 42 22.36 -26.48 5.23
N GLU A 43 21.52 -26.38 6.26
CA GLU A 43 21.41 -27.38 7.32
C GLU A 43 21.00 -28.74 6.75
N ALA A 44 19.98 -28.79 5.89
CA ALA A 44 19.54 -30.02 5.23
C ALA A 44 20.67 -30.69 4.42
N TYR A 45 21.48 -29.91 3.68
CA TYR A 45 22.62 -30.45 2.96
C TYR A 45 23.73 -30.99 3.87
N ARG A 46 23.95 -30.33 5.01
CA ARG A 46 24.91 -30.79 6.02
C ARG A 46 24.46 -32.08 6.68
N GLU A 47 23.18 -32.19 7.02
CA GLU A 47 22.58 -33.44 7.53
C GLU A 47 22.68 -34.57 6.49
N GLY A 48 22.62 -34.22 5.20
CA GLY A 48 22.90 -35.12 4.07
C GLY A 48 24.38 -35.52 3.89
N GLY A 49 25.28 -35.05 4.76
CA GLY A 49 26.69 -35.44 4.79
C GLY A 49 27.63 -34.53 3.97
N LEU A 50 27.15 -33.41 3.42
CA LEU A 50 28.01 -32.46 2.72
C LEU A 50 28.87 -31.66 3.71
N PRO A 51 30.16 -31.42 3.41
CA PRO A 51 30.96 -30.45 4.13
C PRO A 51 30.32 -29.06 4.06
N VAL A 52 30.45 -28.26 5.12
CA VAL A 52 29.76 -26.95 5.27
C VAL A 52 29.90 -26.06 4.03
N ALA A 53 31.12 -25.85 3.54
CA ALA A 53 31.37 -25.01 2.37
C ALA A 53 30.73 -25.54 1.07
N GLU A 54 30.56 -26.85 0.92
CA GLU A 54 29.87 -27.43 -0.23
C GLU A 54 28.35 -27.37 -0.06
N ALA A 55 27.85 -27.58 1.16
CA ALA A 55 26.44 -27.43 1.49
C ALA A 55 25.93 -26.01 1.18
N GLU A 56 26.70 -24.98 1.52
CA GLU A 56 26.38 -23.59 1.17
C GLU A 56 26.43 -23.28 -0.31
N ARG A 57 27.49 -23.71 -1.00
CA ARG A 57 27.56 -23.55 -2.46
C ARG A 57 26.37 -24.21 -3.14
N ARG A 58 25.99 -25.40 -2.70
CA ARG A 58 24.83 -26.12 -3.22
C ARG A 58 23.53 -25.38 -2.90
N ALA A 59 23.31 -24.98 -1.65
CA ALA A 59 22.11 -24.22 -1.25
C ALA A 59 21.96 -22.93 -2.04
N VAL A 60 23.04 -22.15 -2.19
CA VAL A 60 23.04 -20.90 -2.97
C VAL A 60 22.85 -21.16 -4.47
N ALA A 61 23.38 -22.26 -5.00
CA ALA A 61 23.15 -22.65 -6.39
C ALA A 61 21.68 -23.02 -6.64
N ASP A 62 21.09 -23.80 -5.75
CA ASP A 62 19.72 -24.30 -5.88
C ASP A 62 18.67 -23.24 -5.56
N PHE A 63 18.99 -22.28 -4.70
CA PHE A 63 18.16 -21.10 -4.44
C PHE A 63 17.96 -20.26 -5.71
N GLY A 64 18.91 -20.30 -6.65
CA GLY A 64 18.82 -19.60 -7.91
C GLY A 64 19.36 -18.17 -7.87
N SER A 65 19.59 -17.61 -9.06
CA SER A 65 20.18 -16.27 -9.21
C SER A 65 19.20 -15.16 -8.81
N PRO A 66 19.70 -13.99 -8.37
CA PRO A 66 18.86 -12.83 -8.06
C PRO A 66 17.89 -12.46 -9.19
N ALA A 67 18.33 -12.57 -10.45
CA ALA A 67 17.51 -12.26 -11.62
C ALA A 67 16.32 -13.23 -11.80
N GLN A 68 16.48 -14.50 -11.39
CA GLN A 68 15.40 -15.49 -11.44
C GLN A 68 14.40 -15.28 -10.31
N LEU A 69 14.86 -14.85 -9.13
CA LEU A 69 14.03 -14.68 -7.94
C LEU A 69 13.32 -13.33 -7.89
N ALA A 70 13.97 -12.26 -8.37
CA ALA A 70 13.47 -10.90 -8.25
C ALA A 70 12.02 -10.71 -8.73
N PRO A 71 11.54 -11.29 -9.85
CA PRO A 71 10.15 -11.14 -10.27
C PRO A 71 9.13 -11.68 -9.26
N GLY A 72 9.43 -12.83 -8.62
CA GLY A 72 8.57 -13.45 -7.62
C GLY A 72 8.48 -12.61 -6.34
N TYR A 73 9.64 -12.24 -5.79
CA TYR A 73 9.73 -11.37 -4.61
C TYR A 73 9.10 -9.99 -4.86
N GLN A 74 9.27 -9.44 -6.06
CA GLN A 74 8.68 -8.16 -6.45
C GLN A 74 7.14 -8.24 -6.54
N ALA A 75 6.59 -9.39 -6.97
CA ALA A 75 5.15 -9.63 -6.98
C ALA A 75 4.57 -9.70 -5.57
N GLU A 76 5.28 -10.35 -4.65
CA GLU A 76 4.90 -10.42 -3.24
C GLU A 76 4.97 -9.04 -2.56
N LEU A 77 6.03 -8.26 -2.82
CA LEU A 77 6.11 -6.87 -2.37
C LEU A 77 4.96 -6.00 -2.88
N ALA A 78 4.56 -6.19 -4.14
CA ALA A 78 3.44 -5.46 -4.72
C ALA A 78 2.10 -5.85 -4.09
N ALA A 79 1.89 -7.14 -3.82
CA ALA A 79 0.72 -7.65 -3.12
C ALA A 79 0.62 -7.09 -1.69
N GLY A 80 1.71 -7.17 -0.92
CA GLY A 80 1.80 -6.61 0.43
C GLY A 80 1.58 -5.10 0.46
N ALA A 81 2.18 -4.35 -0.48
CA ALA A 81 1.98 -2.91 -0.59
C ALA A 81 0.54 -2.53 -0.95
N LEU A 82 -0.10 -3.27 -1.87
CA LEU A 82 -1.50 -3.06 -2.23
C LEU A 82 -2.44 -3.33 -1.04
N ARG A 83 -2.21 -4.43 -0.31
CA ARG A 83 -2.97 -4.74 0.91
C ARG A 83 -2.84 -3.61 1.93
N GLY A 84 -1.62 -3.11 2.15
CA GLY A 84 -1.35 -1.99 3.04
C GLY A 84 -2.03 -0.68 2.62
N LEU A 85 -2.10 -0.39 1.32
CA LEU A 85 -2.84 0.75 0.77
C LEU A 85 -4.35 0.58 0.96
N ALA A 86 -4.89 -0.58 0.59
CA ALA A 86 -6.31 -0.88 0.67
C ALA A 86 -6.85 -0.80 2.11
N LEU A 87 -6.16 -1.37 3.09
CA LEU A 87 -6.56 -1.28 4.50
C LEU A 87 -6.64 0.17 5.00
N ARG A 88 -5.66 1.00 4.64
CA ARG A 88 -5.63 2.42 5.02
C ARG A 88 -6.74 3.21 4.32
N ALA A 89 -6.92 2.98 3.02
CA ALA A 89 -7.98 3.62 2.24
C ALA A 89 -9.37 3.27 2.79
N LEU A 90 -9.60 2.00 3.13
CA LEU A 90 -10.86 1.56 3.73
C LEU A 90 -11.11 2.19 5.11
N ALA A 91 -10.08 2.23 5.97
CA ALA A 91 -10.18 2.86 7.28
C ALA A 91 -10.51 4.36 7.17
N VAL A 92 -9.82 5.08 6.28
CA VAL A 92 -10.09 6.52 6.04
C VAL A 92 -11.48 6.72 5.44
N ALA A 93 -11.88 5.90 4.46
CA ALA A 93 -13.21 5.98 3.87
C ALA A 93 -14.31 5.78 4.92
N ALA A 94 -14.17 4.77 5.79
CA ALA A 94 -15.12 4.51 6.87
C ALA A 94 -15.22 5.71 7.84
N VAL A 95 -14.09 6.26 8.26
CA VAL A 95 -14.05 7.44 9.15
C VAL A 95 -14.70 8.65 8.49
N LEU A 96 -14.44 8.91 7.22
CA LEU A 96 -15.00 10.07 6.51
C LEU A 96 -16.50 9.90 6.22
N MET A 97 -16.96 8.69 5.91
CA MET A 97 -18.38 8.43 5.68
C MET A 97 -19.20 8.51 6.97
N VAL A 98 -18.66 8.07 8.11
CA VAL A 98 -19.34 8.14 9.41
C VAL A 98 -19.20 9.53 10.04
N GLY A 99 -18.02 10.14 9.93
CA GLY A 99 -17.66 11.39 10.58
C GLY A 99 -17.94 12.65 9.76
N GLY A 100 -18.24 12.54 8.47
CA GLY A 100 -18.47 13.69 7.60
C GLY A 100 -19.59 14.59 8.10
N ASP A 101 -20.70 14.00 8.56
CA ASP A 101 -21.85 14.73 9.11
C ASP A 101 -21.50 15.43 10.44
N LEU A 102 -20.64 14.82 11.26
CA LEU A 102 -20.21 15.41 12.55
C LEU A 102 -19.49 16.75 12.38
N THR A 103 -18.84 16.98 11.24
CA THR A 103 -18.10 18.22 10.98
C THR A 103 -19.04 19.44 10.91
N TRP A 104 -20.29 19.22 10.50
CA TRP A 104 -21.27 20.27 10.24
C TRP A 104 -22.33 20.41 11.34
N ARG A 105 -22.38 19.47 12.28
CA ARG A 105 -23.37 19.50 13.38
C ARG A 105 -23.13 20.69 14.31
N GLY A 106 -24.16 21.51 14.49
CA GLY A 106 -24.11 22.68 15.38
C GLY A 106 -23.33 23.86 14.83
N ALA A 107 -23.02 23.87 13.53
CA ALA A 107 -22.34 25.00 12.91
C ALA A 107 -23.25 26.23 12.91
N SER A 108 -22.70 27.41 13.23
CA SER A 108 -23.46 28.65 13.36
C SER A 108 -24.09 29.15 12.05
N TRP A 109 -23.65 28.59 10.91
CA TRP A 109 -24.16 28.90 9.58
C TRP A 109 -25.17 27.86 9.06
N SER A 110 -25.53 26.85 9.85
CA SER A 110 -26.51 25.83 9.47
C SER A 110 -27.92 26.39 9.25
N ASP A 111 -28.27 27.47 9.95
CA ASP A 111 -29.55 28.19 9.80
C ASP A 111 -29.49 29.31 8.74
N GLY A 112 -28.35 29.44 8.06
CA GLY A 112 -28.13 30.44 7.02
C GLY A 112 -28.78 30.11 5.68
N PRO A 113 -28.59 30.97 4.66
CA PRO A 113 -29.06 30.71 3.31
C PRO A 113 -28.53 29.37 2.77
N ARG A 114 -29.37 28.65 2.03
CA ARG A 114 -28.99 27.39 1.41
C ARG A 114 -27.75 27.57 0.51
N PRO A 115 -26.73 26.70 0.60
CA PRO A 115 -25.56 26.77 -0.28
C PRO A 115 -25.94 26.61 -1.76
N PRO A 116 -25.10 27.12 -2.70
CA PRO A 116 -25.31 26.92 -4.13
C PRO A 116 -25.47 25.44 -4.52
N GLU A 117 -26.29 25.14 -5.52
CA GLU A 117 -26.53 23.75 -5.95
C GLU A 117 -25.25 23.01 -6.35
N ALA A 118 -24.32 23.70 -7.01
CA ALA A 118 -23.02 23.14 -7.37
C ALA A 118 -22.18 22.74 -6.15
N TYR A 119 -22.26 23.48 -5.04
CA TYR A 119 -21.61 23.11 -3.78
C TYR A 119 -22.22 21.83 -3.20
N LEU A 120 -23.56 21.73 -3.19
CA LEU A 120 -24.27 20.55 -2.71
C LEU A 120 -23.96 19.31 -3.57
N LEU A 121 -23.87 19.47 -4.89
CA LEU A 121 -23.47 18.41 -5.82
C LEU A 121 -22.04 17.93 -5.55
N LEU A 122 -21.09 18.86 -5.34
CA LEU A 122 -19.72 18.52 -4.99
C LEU A 122 -19.67 17.76 -3.64
N SER A 123 -20.37 18.27 -2.64
CA SER A 123 -20.48 17.63 -1.32
C SER A 123 -21.05 16.21 -1.41
N ALA A 124 -22.12 16.01 -2.20
CA ALA A 124 -22.70 14.68 -2.41
C ALA A 124 -21.74 13.75 -3.18
N SER A 125 -21.01 14.30 -4.15
CA SER A 125 -20.03 13.56 -4.96
C SER A 125 -18.86 13.04 -4.12
N VAL A 126 -18.43 13.76 -3.07
CA VAL A 126 -17.39 13.29 -2.13
C VAL A 126 -17.79 11.96 -1.48
N ASN A 127 -19.06 11.79 -1.09
CA ASN A 127 -19.55 10.52 -0.55
C ASN A 127 -19.48 9.39 -1.59
N GLY A 128 -19.88 9.67 -2.83
CA GLY A 128 -19.78 8.71 -3.95
C GLY A 128 -18.33 8.31 -4.24
N ILE A 129 -17.41 9.27 -4.25
CA ILE A 129 -15.96 9.00 -4.43
C ILE A 129 -15.44 8.08 -3.33
N TRP A 130 -15.75 8.36 -2.06
CA TRP A 130 -15.30 7.52 -0.95
C TRP A 130 -15.95 6.13 -0.94
N ALA A 131 -17.20 6.00 -1.40
CA ALA A 131 -17.83 4.70 -1.61
C ALA A 131 -17.10 3.88 -2.69
N VAL A 132 -16.71 4.51 -3.81
CA VAL A 132 -15.90 3.86 -4.85
C VAL A 132 -14.52 3.46 -4.33
N VAL A 133 -13.85 4.34 -3.58
CA VAL A 133 -12.55 4.05 -2.94
C VAL A 133 -12.67 2.87 -1.97
N ALA A 134 -13.71 2.84 -1.14
CA ALA A 134 -13.98 1.72 -0.22
C ALA A 134 -14.24 0.42 -0.99
N GLY A 135 -15.05 0.45 -2.05
CA GLY A 135 -15.32 -0.70 -2.90
C GLY A 135 -14.05 -1.24 -3.56
N LEU A 136 -13.22 -0.36 -4.14
CA LEU A 136 -11.93 -0.74 -4.73
C LEU A 136 -10.97 -1.32 -3.68
N ALA A 137 -10.93 -0.76 -2.48
CA ALA A 137 -10.13 -1.28 -1.38
C ALA A 137 -10.58 -2.71 -0.99
N LEU A 138 -11.88 -2.94 -0.83
CA LEU A 138 -12.44 -4.26 -0.53
C LEU A 138 -12.13 -5.29 -1.63
N VAL A 139 -12.32 -4.92 -2.90
CA VAL A 139 -11.98 -5.78 -4.03
C VAL A 139 -10.47 -6.07 -4.05
N GLY A 140 -9.63 -5.08 -3.78
CA GLY A 140 -8.17 -5.26 -3.70
C GLY A 140 -7.75 -6.24 -2.59
N LEU A 141 -8.40 -6.18 -1.43
CA LEU A 141 -8.18 -7.13 -0.33
C LEU A 141 -8.66 -8.53 -0.68
N LEU A 142 -9.83 -8.65 -1.29
CA LEU A 142 -10.38 -9.93 -1.76
C LEU A 142 -9.47 -10.57 -2.80
N LEU A 143 -8.99 -9.82 -3.79
CA LEU A 143 -8.09 -10.33 -4.82
C LEU A 143 -6.75 -10.79 -4.23
N ASN A 144 -6.22 -10.10 -3.21
CA ASN A 144 -5.03 -10.56 -2.49
C ASN A 144 -5.30 -11.89 -1.76
N LEU A 145 -6.44 -12.01 -1.09
CA LEU A 145 -6.82 -13.24 -0.38
C LEU A 145 -7.03 -14.41 -1.36
N LEU A 146 -7.67 -14.17 -2.51
CA LEU A 146 -7.85 -15.18 -3.54
C LEU A 146 -6.52 -15.55 -4.20
N ALA A 147 -5.62 -14.60 -4.45
CA ALA A 147 -4.30 -14.87 -5.03
C ALA A 147 -3.44 -15.74 -4.09
N ALA A 148 -3.56 -15.54 -2.78
CA ALA A 148 -2.89 -16.40 -1.79
C ALA A 148 -3.46 -17.82 -1.73
N ARG A 149 -4.73 -18.01 -2.13
CA ARG A 149 -5.41 -19.32 -2.11
C ARG A 149 -5.33 -20.07 -3.43
N TYR A 150 -5.25 -19.35 -4.56
CA TYR A 150 -5.37 -19.91 -5.90
C TYR A 150 -4.19 -19.45 -6.77
N ALA A 151 -3.44 -20.40 -7.32
CA ALA A 151 -2.29 -20.16 -8.20
C ALA A 151 -2.72 -19.76 -9.63
N THR A 152 -3.51 -18.68 -9.76
CA THR A 152 -4.01 -18.20 -11.06
C THR A 152 -3.35 -16.89 -11.48
N PRO A 153 -2.72 -16.81 -12.68
CA PRO A 153 -2.01 -15.61 -13.14
C PRO A 153 -2.92 -14.40 -13.45
N ARG A 154 -4.24 -14.60 -13.49
CA ARG A 154 -5.23 -13.53 -13.70
C ARG A 154 -5.42 -12.66 -12.46
N LEU A 155 -5.34 -13.24 -11.26
CA LEU A 155 -5.63 -12.53 -10.00
C LEU A 155 -4.63 -11.40 -9.72
N PRO A 156 -3.30 -11.58 -9.88
CA PRO A 156 -2.34 -10.49 -9.72
C PRO A 156 -2.54 -9.35 -10.71
N ARG A 157 -2.96 -9.65 -11.96
CA ARG A 157 -3.24 -8.62 -12.98
C ARG A 157 -4.44 -7.76 -12.60
N LEU A 158 -5.53 -8.39 -12.14
CA LEU A 158 -6.71 -7.69 -11.64
C LEU A 158 -6.38 -6.86 -10.39
N ALA A 159 -5.62 -7.44 -9.45
CA ALA A 159 -5.19 -6.73 -8.24
C ALA A 159 -4.39 -5.47 -8.60
N ARG A 160 -3.51 -5.57 -9.60
CA ARG A 160 -2.75 -4.41 -10.11
C ARG A 160 -3.66 -3.35 -10.73
N ALA A 161 -4.63 -3.74 -11.55
CA ALA A 161 -5.60 -2.81 -12.13
C ALA A 161 -6.41 -2.08 -11.05
N VAL A 162 -6.87 -2.82 -10.03
CA VAL A 162 -7.57 -2.27 -8.86
C VAL A 162 -6.65 -1.32 -8.07
N GLY A 163 -5.36 -1.63 -7.92
CA GLY A 163 -4.40 -0.72 -7.29
C GLY A 163 -4.25 0.62 -8.03
N PHE A 164 -4.22 0.60 -9.37
CA PHE A 164 -4.22 1.83 -10.18
C PHE A 164 -5.53 2.61 -10.02
N GLY A 165 -6.66 1.90 -10.07
CA GLY A 165 -7.98 2.50 -9.83
C GLY A 165 -8.08 3.14 -8.44
N LEU A 166 -7.60 2.46 -7.41
CA LEU A 166 -7.60 2.94 -6.03
C LEU A 166 -6.74 4.20 -5.89
N THR A 167 -5.55 4.21 -6.49
CA THR A 167 -4.67 5.40 -6.46
C THR A 167 -5.28 6.58 -7.22
N GLY A 168 -5.92 6.33 -8.36
CA GLY A 168 -6.65 7.35 -9.10
C GLY A 168 -7.84 7.90 -8.31
N GLY A 169 -8.63 7.02 -7.69
CA GLY A 169 -9.75 7.41 -6.82
C GLY A 169 -9.31 8.25 -5.63
N LEU A 170 -8.17 7.92 -5.01
CA LEU A 170 -7.56 8.74 -3.97
C LEU A 170 -7.13 10.12 -4.50
N ALA A 171 -6.54 10.23 -5.69
CA ALA A 171 -6.19 11.52 -6.27
C ALA A 171 -7.44 12.39 -6.53
N VAL A 172 -8.51 11.79 -7.05
CA VAL A 172 -9.80 12.46 -7.27
C VAL A 172 -10.41 12.90 -5.93
N GLY A 173 -10.39 12.04 -4.92
CA GLY A 173 -10.86 12.36 -3.56
C GLY A 173 -10.08 13.51 -2.92
N ALA A 174 -8.77 13.58 -3.12
CA ALA A 174 -7.95 14.68 -2.64
C ALA A 174 -8.37 16.00 -3.30
N GLY A 175 -8.52 16.00 -4.62
CA GLY A 175 -8.96 17.19 -5.37
C GLY A 175 -10.35 17.65 -4.95
N ALA A 176 -11.32 16.73 -4.85
CA ALA A 176 -12.67 17.04 -4.41
C ALA A 176 -12.71 17.56 -2.96
N GLY A 177 -11.93 16.97 -2.06
CA GLY A 177 -11.82 17.41 -0.66
C GLY A 177 -11.21 18.82 -0.52
N VAL A 178 -10.13 19.11 -1.26
CA VAL A 178 -9.51 20.44 -1.28
C VAL A 178 -10.47 21.49 -1.87
N ALA A 179 -11.14 21.16 -2.98
CA ALA A 179 -12.11 22.05 -3.60
C ALA A 179 -13.30 22.34 -2.65
N LEU A 180 -13.84 21.30 -2.01
CA LEU A 180 -14.94 21.45 -1.07
C LEU A 180 -14.53 22.31 0.13
N PHE A 181 -13.39 21.98 0.77
CA PHE A 181 -12.90 22.73 1.92
C PHE A 181 -12.61 24.20 1.58
N GLY A 182 -11.95 24.46 0.46
CA GLY A 182 -11.68 25.83 -0.01
C GLY A 182 -12.97 26.61 -0.26
N TRP A 183 -13.97 25.99 -0.89
CA TRP A 183 -15.26 26.63 -1.12
C TRP A 183 -16.01 26.87 0.21
N SER A 184 -15.95 25.95 1.16
CA SER A 184 -16.53 26.15 2.50
C SER A 184 -15.95 27.37 3.21
N VAL A 185 -14.62 27.56 3.14
CA VAL A 185 -13.95 28.73 3.74
C VAL A 185 -14.38 30.04 3.06
N HIS A 186 -14.64 30.01 1.76
CA HIS A 186 -15.17 31.19 1.04
C HIS A 186 -16.64 31.50 1.35
N LEU A 187 -17.45 30.49 1.68
CA LEU A 187 -18.86 30.69 2.02
C LEU A 187 -19.05 31.15 3.47
N TRP A 188 -18.18 30.72 4.38
CA TRP A 188 -18.34 30.95 5.81
C TRP A 188 -17.01 31.31 6.47
N ASP A 189 -16.82 32.59 6.82
CA ASP A 189 -15.60 33.04 7.53
C ASP A 189 -15.39 32.29 8.86
N ALA A 190 -16.49 31.94 9.54
CA ALA A 190 -16.48 31.19 10.80
C ALA A 190 -15.97 29.75 10.66
N ALA A 191 -15.90 29.21 9.44
CA ALA A 191 -15.41 27.86 9.15
C ALA A 191 -13.98 27.64 9.66
N LEU A 192 -13.12 28.65 9.56
CA LEU A 192 -11.72 28.56 9.98
C LEU A 192 -11.55 28.52 11.51
N THR A 193 -12.52 29.05 12.24
CA THR A 193 -12.52 29.09 13.71
C THR A 193 -13.36 27.98 14.34
N TRP A 194 -14.11 27.21 13.54
CA TRP A 194 -14.98 26.15 14.03
C TRP A 194 -14.15 24.93 14.47
N PRO A 195 -14.19 24.53 15.76
CA PRO A 195 -13.29 23.48 16.27
C PRO A 195 -13.39 22.14 15.52
N PRO A 196 -14.58 21.61 15.16
CA PRO A 196 -14.69 20.42 14.33
C PRO A 196 -13.98 20.51 12.98
N MET A 197 -13.97 21.69 12.33
CA MET A 197 -13.26 21.88 11.07
C MET A 197 -11.74 21.89 11.24
N ILE A 198 -11.22 22.49 12.31
CA ILE A 198 -9.79 22.48 12.63
C ILE A 198 -9.33 21.04 12.92
N ILE A 199 -10.06 20.32 13.78
CA ILE A 199 -9.77 18.91 14.10
C ILE A 199 -9.85 18.06 12.83
N GLY A 200 -10.90 18.22 12.03
CA GLY A 200 -11.09 17.54 10.77
C GLY A 200 -9.94 17.79 9.80
N ALA A 201 -9.49 19.04 9.65
CA ALA A 201 -8.37 19.40 8.79
C ALA A 201 -7.07 18.68 9.20
N VAL A 202 -6.74 18.69 10.49
CA VAL A 202 -5.54 17.99 11.01
C VAL A 202 -5.62 16.48 10.75
N LEU A 203 -6.76 15.85 11.05
CA LEU A 203 -6.96 14.41 10.86
C LEU A 203 -6.93 14.03 9.37
N VAL A 204 -7.56 14.84 8.51
CA VAL A 204 -7.55 14.64 7.05
C VAL A 204 -6.16 14.82 6.48
N SER A 205 -5.37 15.80 6.94
CA SER A 205 -3.98 15.97 6.52
C SER A 205 -3.12 14.77 6.93
N ALA A 206 -3.26 14.27 8.15
CA ALA A 206 -2.55 13.07 8.61
C ALA A 206 -2.97 11.82 7.79
N ALA A 207 -4.27 11.67 7.50
CA ALA A 207 -4.79 10.61 6.66
C ALA A 207 -4.23 10.68 5.24
N TRP A 208 -4.21 11.86 4.62
CA TRP A 208 -3.61 12.06 3.29
C TRP A 208 -2.13 11.76 3.26
N PHE A 209 -1.38 12.17 4.28
CA PHE A 209 0.04 11.82 4.38
C PHE A 209 0.24 10.29 4.45
N ALA A 210 -0.55 9.60 5.26
CA ALA A 210 -0.50 8.14 5.36
C ALA A 210 -0.88 7.45 4.04
N LEU A 211 -1.91 7.93 3.35
CA LEU A 211 -2.40 7.41 2.07
C LEU A 211 -1.40 7.67 0.94
N ALA A 212 -0.86 8.89 0.83
CA ALA A 212 0.13 9.26 -0.17
C ALA A 212 1.41 8.41 -0.04
N ARG A 213 1.87 8.19 1.20
CA ARG A 213 3.02 7.32 1.46
C ARG A 213 2.73 5.87 1.06
N ALA A 214 1.55 5.34 1.41
CA ALA A 214 1.15 3.98 1.02
C ALA A 214 1.01 3.83 -0.50
N ALA A 215 0.39 4.81 -1.17
CA ALA A 215 0.24 4.84 -2.62
C ALA A 215 1.59 4.92 -3.33
N ARG A 216 2.52 5.73 -2.82
CA ARG A 216 3.90 5.79 -3.32
C ARG A 216 4.59 4.43 -3.24
N TYR A 217 4.51 3.73 -2.11
CA TYR A 217 5.12 2.42 -1.99
C TYR A 217 4.50 1.40 -2.93
N TRP A 218 3.17 1.38 -3.04
CA TRP A 218 2.47 0.53 -4.01
C TRP A 218 2.90 0.84 -5.45
N LEU A 219 3.00 2.11 -5.85
CA LEU A 219 3.45 2.52 -7.18
C LEU A 219 4.89 2.06 -7.47
N LEU A 220 5.80 2.21 -6.50
CA LEU A 220 7.18 1.75 -6.64
C LEU A 220 7.24 0.23 -6.82
N SER A 221 6.49 -0.51 -5.99
CA SER A 221 6.43 -1.97 -6.11
C SER A 221 5.80 -2.42 -7.44
N ALA A 222 4.76 -1.74 -7.91
CA ALA A 222 4.08 -2.06 -9.17
C ALA A 222 4.90 -1.71 -10.41
N ARG A 223 5.79 -0.71 -10.32
CA ARG A 223 6.73 -0.35 -11.40
C ARG A 223 7.84 -1.38 -11.57
N GLY A 224 8.35 -1.95 -10.46
CA GLY A 224 9.35 -3.02 -10.52
C GLY A 224 8.89 -4.22 -11.35
N LEU A 225 7.60 -4.56 -11.30
CA LEU A 225 6.99 -5.61 -12.11
C LEU A 225 6.97 -5.34 -13.63
N ARG A 226 7.10 -4.08 -14.07
CA ARG A 226 7.18 -3.75 -15.51
C ARG A 226 8.59 -3.79 -16.07
N VAL A 227 9.60 -3.74 -15.21
CA VAL A 227 11.02 -3.77 -15.63
C VAL A 227 11.53 -5.22 -15.68
N ALA A 228 10.89 -6.13 -14.94
CA ALA A 228 11.31 -7.52 -14.79
C ALA A 228 10.66 -8.51 -15.78
N GLY A 229 9.79 -8.05 -16.71
CA GLY A 229 9.13 -8.89 -17.71
C GLY A 229 9.11 -8.23 -19.06
#